data_AF-A0A918AVP1-F1
#
_entry.id   AF-A0A918AVP1-F1
#
_cell.length_a   1.000
_cell.length_b   1.000
_cell.length_c   1.000
_cell.angle_alpha   90.00
_cell.angle_beta   90.00
_cell.angle_gamma   90.00
#
_symmetry.space_group_name_H-M   'P 1'
#
loop_
_entity.id
_entity.type
_entity.pdbx_description
1 polymer ?
#
loop_
_entity_poly.entity_id
_entity_poly.type
_entity_poly.pdbx_seq_one_letter_code
_entity_poly.pdbx_strand_id
1 'polypeptide(L)'
;MGIAERAAAAERIREAEEACDELRAALSGAGVTLPSLGLDCVSLAADPPYPLVELGRCAPRTARRLARALSGAGGTAPDGGR
;
A
#
# COMPACT_ATOMS: atom_id res chain seq x y z
N MET A 1 -8.02 -25.90 -7.48
CA MET A 1 -8.15 -25.18 -6.21
C MET A 1 -9.13 -25.88 -5.27
N GLY A 2 -8.67 -26.31 -4.10
CA GLY A 2 -9.52 -26.87 -3.04
C GLY A 2 -10.33 -25.79 -2.29
N ILE A 3 -11.30 -26.18 -1.44
CA ILE A 3 -12.07 -25.22 -0.62
C ILE A 3 -11.15 -24.45 0.33
N ALA A 4 -10.20 -25.12 0.96
CA ALA A 4 -9.22 -24.51 1.87
C ALA A 4 -8.32 -23.49 1.16
N GLU A 5 -7.88 -23.80 -0.05
CA GLU A 5 -7.05 -22.93 -0.87
C GLU A 5 -7.81 -21.66 -1.28
N ARG A 6 -9.10 -21.79 -1.63
CA ARG A 6 -9.99 -20.65 -1.87
C ARG A 6 -10.14 -19.76 -0.64
N ALA A 7 -10.27 -20.35 0.54
CA ALA A 7 -10.38 -19.59 1.80
C ALA A 7 -9.09 -18.81 2.09
N ALA A 8 -7.92 -19.44 1.91
CA ALA A 8 -6.62 -18.77 2.09
C ALA A 8 -6.37 -17.66 1.06
N ALA A 9 -6.85 -17.80 -0.18
CA ALA A 9 -6.83 -16.74 -1.17
C ALA A 9 -7.71 -15.55 -0.77
N ALA A 10 -8.95 -15.82 -0.32
CA ALA A 10 -9.86 -14.77 0.12
C ALA A 10 -9.34 -14.00 1.33
N GLU A 11 -8.65 -14.67 2.27
CA GLU A 11 -8.04 -14.02 3.43
C GLU A 11 -6.95 -13.03 3.02
N ARG A 12 -6.05 -13.43 2.12
CA ARG A 12 -4.97 -12.55 1.65
C ARG A 12 -5.48 -11.33 0.90
N ILE A 13 -6.60 -11.48 0.16
CA ILE A 13 -7.26 -10.35 -0.51
C ILE A 13 -7.82 -9.38 0.53
N ARG A 14 -8.52 -9.88 1.56
CA ARG A 14 -9.04 -9.03 2.65
C ARG A 14 -7.92 -8.27 3.36
N GLU A 15 -6.84 -8.96 3.73
CA GLU A 15 -5.67 -8.34 4.36
C GLU A 15 -5.09 -7.21 3.51
N ALA A 16 -4.99 -7.41 2.19
CA ALA A 16 -4.51 -6.39 1.28
C ALA A 16 -5.49 -5.20 1.13
N GLU A 17 -6.81 -5.45 1.13
CA GLU A 17 -7.84 -4.40 1.12
C GLU A 17 -7.76 -3.55 2.40
N GLU A 18 -7.66 -4.18 3.57
CA GLU A 18 -7.51 -3.52 4.86
C GLU A 18 -6.24 -2.65 4.90
N ALA A 19 -5.09 -3.21 4.48
CA ALA A 19 -3.84 -2.46 4.40
C ALA A 19 -3.93 -1.27 3.42
N CYS A 20 -4.65 -1.41 2.31
CA CYS A 20 -4.88 -0.35 1.34
C CYS A 20 -5.74 0.78 1.93
N ASP A 21 -6.77 0.43 2.69
CA ASP A 21 -7.65 1.39 3.36
C ASP A 21 -6.93 2.15 4.48
N GLU A 22 -6.13 1.45 5.30
CA GLU A 22 -5.27 2.07 6.31
C GLU A 22 -4.29 3.07 5.69
N LEU A 23 -3.62 2.67 4.60
CA LEU A 23 -2.73 3.56 3.86
C LEU A 23 -3.49 4.77 3.31
N ARG A 24 -4.68 4.58 2.73
CA ARG A 24 -5.52 5.68 2.23
C ARG A 24 -5.85 6.67 3.34
N ALA A 25 -6.22 6.18 4.52
CA ALA A 25 -6.52 7.01 5.68
C ALA A 25 -5.30 7.82 6.14
N ALA A 26 -4.13 7.17 6.24
CA ALA A 26 -2.88 7.83 6.62
C ALA A 26 -2.48 8.93 5.62
N LEU A 27 -2.58 8.65 4.33
CA LEU A 27 -2.32 9.62 3.27
C LEU A 27 -3.27 10.81 3.33
N SER A 28 -4.56 10.55 3.55
CA SER A 28 -5.56 11.61 3.73
C SER A 28 -5.26 12.48 4.94
N GLY A 29 -4.84 11.89 6.06
CA GLY A 29 -4.38 12.61 7.25
C GLY A 29 -3.17 13.53 6.98
N ALA A 30 -2.30 13.13 6.05
CA ALA A 30 -1.18 13.94 5.57
C ALA A 30 -1.55 14.98 4.48
N GLY A 31 -2.83 15.08 4.11
CA GLY A 31 -3.31 15.97 3.04
C GLY A 31 -2.84 15.54 1.65
N VAL A 32 -2.65 14.24 1.45
CA VAL A 32 -2.31 13.60 0.17
C VAL A 32 -3.46 12.69 -0.27
N THR A 33 -3.88 12.84 -1.53
CA THR A 33 -4.84 11.93 -2.15
C THR A 33 -4.19 11.27 -3.37
N LEU A 34 -4.24 9.94 -3.42
CA LEU A 34 -3.80 9.15 -4.56
C LEU A 34 -5.03 8.48 -5.17
N PRO A 35 -5.62 9.03 -6.25
CA PRO A 35 -6.85 8.48 -6.85
C PRO A 35 -6.65 7.11 -7.50
N SER A 36 -5.39 6.71 -7.73
CA SER A 36 -5.01 5.41 -8.28
C SER A 36 -4.66 4.38 -7.21
N LEU A 37 -4.72 4.73 -5.91
CA LEU A 37 -4.39 3.81 -4.82
C LEU A 37 -5.44 2.69 -4.73
N GLY A 38 -4.99 1.45 -4.93
CA GLY A 38 -5.83 0.25 -4.93
C GLY A 38 -5.00 -1.02 -4.90
N LEU A 39 -5.61 -2.15 -5.23
CA LEU A 39 -4.88 -3.39 -5.44
C LEU A 39 -4.48 -3.53 -6.91
N ASP A 40 -3.30 -4.12 -7.15
CA ASP A 40 -2.84 -4.43 -8.49
C ASP A 40 -3.67 -5.58 -9.09
N CYS A 41 -4.37 -5.29 -10.19
CA CYS A 41 -5.22 -6.24 -10.88
C CYS A 41 -4.48 -7.48 -11.38
N VAL A 42 -3.19 -7.36 -11.73
CA VAL A 42 -2.40 -8.50 -12.24
C VAL A 42 -2.12 -9.48 -11.10
N SER A 43 -1.73 -8.97 -9.94
CA SER A 43 -1.47 -9.75 -8.74
C SER A 43 -2.73 -10.44 -8.19
N LEU A 44 -3.90 -9.80 -8.34
CA LEU A 44 -5.20 -10.39 -8.01
C LEU A 44 -5.62 -11.51 -8.97
N ALA A 45 -5.26 -11.40 -10.25
CA ALA A 45 -5.60 -12.39 -11.27
C ALA A 45 -4.65 -13.60 -11.31
N ALA A 46 -3.55 -13.58 -10.55
CA ALA A 46 -2.59 -14.68 -10.49
C ALA A 46 -3.17 -15.93 -9.80
N ASP A 47 -2.60 -17.10 -10.09
CA ASP A 47 -2.95 -18.37 -9.44
C ASP A 47 -1.70 -19.06 -8.86
N PRO A 48 -1.53 -19.12 -7.53
CA PRO A 48 -2.41 -18.51 -6.53
C PRO A 48 -2.30 -16.97 -6.52
N PRO A 49 -3.36 -16.24 -6.15
CA PRO A 49 -3.35 -14.77 -6.14
C PRO A 49 -2.32 -14.25 -5.14
N TYR A 50 -1.64 -13.14 -5.40
CA TYR A 50 -0.67 -12.52 -4.48
C TYR A 50 -0.93 -11.02 -4.35
N PRO A 51 -2.04 -10.59 -3.74
CA PRO A 51 -2.51 -9.20 -3.84
C PRO A 51 -1.45 -8.19 -3.38
N LEU A 52 -1.06 -7.30 -4.30
CA LEU A 52 -0.17 -6.17 -4.05
C LEU A 52 -0.95 -4.86 -4.03
N VAL A 53 -0.50 -3.90 -3.23
CA VAL A 53 -1.05 -2.54 -3.23
C VAL A 53 -0.35 -1.73 -4.33
N GLU A 54 -1.12 -1.24 -5.30
CA GLU A 54 -0.68 -0.31 -6.33
C GLU A 54 -0.82 1.13 -5.82
N LEU A 55 0.29 1.86 -5.75
CA LEU A 55 0.35 3.23 -5.24
C LEU A 55 0.04 4.28 -6.34
N GLY A 56 0.20 3.90 -7.60
CA GLY A 56 -0.01 4.75 -8.76
C GLY A 56 1.06 5.83 -8.94
N ARG A 57 0.77 6.74 -9.88
CA ARG A 57 1.64 7.87 -10.21
C ARG A 57 1.21 9.10 -9.41
N CYS A 58 2.16 9.79 -8.81
CA CYS A 58 1.91 11.05 -8.12
C CYS A 58 2.65 12.22 -8.79
N ALA A 59 2.06 13.41 -8.77
CA ALA A 59 2.74 14.61 -9.24
C ALA A 59 3.93 14.94 -8.32
N PRO A 60 5.00 15.60 -8.80
CA PRO A 60 6.17 15.92 -7.97
C PRO A 60 5.84 16.70 -6.69
N ARG A 61 4.80 17.56 -6.73
CA ARG A 61 4.30 18.27 -5.53
C ARG A 61 3.75 17.29 -4.48
N THR A 62 2.98 16.30 -4.91
CA THR A 62 2.44 15.24 -4.06
C THR A 62 3.56 14.34 -3.55
N ALA A 63 4.52 13.95 -4.39
CA ALA A 63 5.69 13.17 -3.98
C ALA A 63 6.48 13.87 -2.85
N ARG A 64 6.67 15.19 -2.94
CA ARG A 64 7.32 15.97 -1.87
C ARG A 64 6.50 16.02 -0.57
N ARG A 65 5.18 16.10 -0.66
CA ARG A 65 4.28 16.04 0.53
C ARG A 65 4.35 14.67 1.19
N LEU A 66 4.30 13.60 0.41
CA LEU A 66 4.50 12.23 0.86
C LEU A 66 5.83 12.07 1.59
N ALA A 67 6.94 12.50 0.95
CA ALA A 67 8.26 12.42 1.56
C ALA A 67 8.31 13.14 2.91
N ARG A 68 7.74 14.35 3.02
CA ARG A 68 7.68 15.09 4.29
C ARG A 68 6.83 14.39 5.35
N ALA A 69 5.68 13.83 4.97
CA ALA A 69 4.82 13.10 5.88
C ALA A 69 5.53 11.85 6.45
N LEU A 70 6.23 11.11 5.59
CA LEU A 70 7.00 9.93 5.98
C LEU A 70 8.23 10.29 6.84
N SER A 71 8.97 11.34 6.49
CA SER A 71 10.12 11.81 7.28
C SER A 71 9.72 12.46 8.61
N GLY A 72 8.50 13.00 8.73
CA GLY A 72 7.97 13.52 9.99
C GLY A 72 7.44 12.42 10.94
N ALA A 73 7.03 11.28 10.38
CA ALA A 73 6.61 10.10 11.14
C ALA A 73 7.82 9.25 11.62
N GLY A 74 8.94 9.33 10.90
CA GLY A 74 10.18 8.61 11.19
C GLY A 74 11.27 9.53 11.73
N GLY A 75 11.17 9.91 13.00
CA GLY A 75 12.32 10.32 13.79
C GLY A 75 13.21 9.11 14.11
N THR A 76 13.78 8.47 13.08
CA THR A 76 14.91 7.55 13.24
C THR A 76 16.06 8.10 12.42
N ALA A 77 17.11 8.46 13.14
CA ALA A 77 18.35 8.96 12.59
C ALA A 77 18.88 8.00 11.51
N PRO A 78 19.59 8.51 10.49
CA PRO A 78 20.45 7.63 9.71
C PRO A 78 21.53 7.10 10.65
N ASP A 79 21.47 5.81 10.95
CA ASP A 79 22.57 5.11 11.61
C ASP A 79 23.78 5.18 10.67
N GLY A 80 24.64 6.17 10.93
CA GLY A 80 25.97 6.25 10.36
C GLY A 80 26.76 5.04 10.81
N GLY A 81 27.18 4.20 9.86
CA GLY A 81 27.84 2.94 10.13
C GLY A 81 28.84 2.54 9.05
N ARG A 82 29.88 3.38 8.91
CA ARG A 82 31.21 3.17 8.29
C ARG A 82 31.32 2.86 6.80
#